data_AF-A0A496W062-F1
#
_entry.id   AF-A0A496W062-F1
#
_cell.length_a   1.000
_cell.length_b   1.000
_cell.length_c   1.000
_cell.angle_alpha   90.00
_cell.angle_beta   90.00
_cell.angle_gamma   90.00
#
_symmetry.space_group_name_H-M   'P 1'
#
loop_
_entity.id
_entity.type
_entity.pdbx_description
1 polymer ?
#
loop_
_entity_poly.entity_id
_entity_poly.type
_entity_poly.pdbx_seq_one_letter_code
_entity_poly.pdbx_strand_id
1 'polypeptide(L)' 'MPIKLPYGISHFNKLVSENYYYVDRTAYIEKLEQANEPYVFFYAQGDLVKACLCPYFGITTA' A
#
# COMPACT_ATOMS: atom_id res chain seq x y z
N MET A 1 14.98 21.24 2.48
CA MET A 1 15.49 20.57 1.27
C MET A 1 14.31 20.11 0.43
N PRO A 2 14.33 20.26 -0.90
CA PRO A 2 13.24 19.83 -1.76
C PRO A 2 13.13 18.29 -1.78
N ILE A 3 11.91 17.78 -1.68
CA ILE A 3 11.62 16.34 -1.77
C ILE A 3 11.81 15.90 -3.22
N LYS A 4 12.68 14.90 -3.45
CA LYS A 4 12.88 14.30 -4.77
C LYS A 4 11.89 13.17 -4.98
N LEU A 5 10.85 13.40 -5.77
CA LEU A 5 9.86 12.38 -6.09
C LEU A 5 10.39 11.47 -7.21
N PRO A 6 10.30 10.14 -7.06
CA PRO A 6 10.80 9.20 -8.05
C PRO A 6 9.80 9.01 -9.19
N TYR A 7 9.90 9.87 -10.21
CA TYR A 7 9.09 9.74 -11.42
C TYR A 7 9.83 8.92 -12.48
N GLY A 8 9.24 7.81 -12.93
CA GLY A 8 9.79 7.00 -14.03
C GLY A 8 11.03 6.16 -13.68
N ILE A 9 11.39 6.06 -12.39
CA ILE A 9 12.54 5.26 -11.93
C ILE A 9 12.03 3.91 -11.44
N SER A 10 12.37 2.84 -12.14
CA SER A 10 12.07 1.44 -11.76
C SER A 10 13.22 0.76 -11.02
N HIS A 11 14.42 1.35 -11.00
CA HIS A 11 15.60 0.75 -10.40
C HIS A 11 15.77 1.17 -8.93
N PHE A 12 15.55 0.22 -8.01
CA PHE A 12 15.66 0.44 -6.57
C PHE A 12 17.03 0.99 -6.12
N ASN A 13 18.13 0.46 -6.66
CA ASN A 13 19.48 0.92 -6.29
C ASN A 13 19.65 2.44 -6.51
N LYS A 14 19.09 2.98 -7.61
CA LYS A 14 19.14 4.42 -7.90
C LYS A 14 18.31 5.23 -6.91
N LEU A 15 17.14 4.72 -6.51
CA LEU A 15 16.28 5.39 -5.53
C LEU A 15 17.00 5.62 -4.20
N VAL A 16 17.69 4.58 -3.72
CA VAL A 16 18.44 4.62 -2.46
C VAL A 16 19.69 5.48 -2.59
N SER A 17 20.50 5.28 -3.64
CA SER A 17 21.77 5.99 -3.81
C SER A 17 21.61 7.49 -4.03
N GLU A 18 20.53 7.91 -4.70
CA GLU A 18 20.30 9.32 -5.06
C GLU A 18 19.37 10.06 -4.06
N ASN A 19 19.01 9.39 -2.96
CA ASN A 19 18.18 9.90 -1.87
C ASN A 19 16.80 10.40 -2.37
N TYR A 20 16.14 9.58 -3.19
CA TYR A 20 14.75 9.81 -3.58
C TYR A 20 13.80 9.50 -2.43
N TYR A 21 12.63 10.13 -2.48
CA TYR A 21 11.54 9.84 -1.55
C TYR A 21 10.98 8.44 -1.82
N TYR A 22 11.36 7.50 -0.98
CA TYR A 22 10.89 6.11 -1.00
C TYR A 22 10.50 5.69 0.42
N VAL A 23 9.34 5.06 0.55
CA VAL A 23 8.87 4.49 1.82
C VAL A 23 8.93 2.99 1.69
N ASP A 24 9.77 2.36 2.51
CA ASP A 24 9.81 0.90 2.58
C ASP A 24 8.50 0.37 3.18
N ARG A 25 7.83 -0.51 2.42
CA ARG A 25 6.60 -1.18 2.83
C ARG A 25 6.73 -2.69 2.76
N THR A 26 7.95 -3.20 2.69
CA THR A 26 8.25 -4.64 2.60
C THR A 26 7.61 -5.42 3.75
N ALA A 27 7.56 -4.84 4.96
CA ALA A 27 6.91 -5.44 6.13
C ALA A 27 5.40 -5.72 5.96
N TYR A 28 4.73 -5.11 4.97
CA TYR A 28 3.33 -5.39 4.68
C TYR A 28 3.14 -6.60 3.76
N ILE A 29 4.18 -7.07 3.06
CA ILE A 29 4.08 -8.24 2.16
C ILE A 29 3.64 -9.47 2.95
N GLU A 30 4.24 -9.73 4.11
CA GLU A 30 3.86 -10.86 4.98
C GLU A 30 2.39 -10.79 5.41
N LYS A 31 1.92 -9.59 5.77
CA LYS A 31 0.52 -9.36 6.18
C LYS A 31 -0.44 -9.61 5.02
N LEU A 32 -0.06 -9.23 3.80
CA LEU A 32 -0.85 -9.45 2.60
C LEU A 32 -0.94 -10.93 2.23
N GLU A 33 0.18 -11.65 2.29
CA GLU A 33 0.22 -13.09 2.05
C GLU A 33 -0.61 -13.87 3.08
N GLN A 34 -0.58 -13.46 4.35
CA GLN A 34 -1.39 -14.07 5.42
C GLN A 34 -2.89 -13.78 5.27
N ALA A 35 -3.26 -12.59 4.81
CA ALA A 35 -4.66 -12.21 4.65
C ALA A 35 -5.37 -12.98 3.53
N ASN A 36 -4.64 -13.41 2.50
CA ASN A 36 -5.12 -14.18 1.35
C ASN A 36 -6.44 -13.62 0.74
N GLU A 37 -6.58 -12.30 0.70
CA GLU A 37 -7.76 -11.64 0.14
C GLU A 37 -7.65 -11.54 -1.39
N PRO A 38 -8.75 -11.79 -2.13
CA PRO A 38 -8.73 -11.76 -3.60
C PRO A 38 -8.47 -10.36 -4.19
N TYR A 39 -8.67 -9.31 -3.40
CA TYR A 39 -8.48 -7.92 -3.83
C TYR A 39 -7.81 -7.12 -2.72
N VAL A 40 -6.63 -6.59 -3.01
CA VAL A 40 -5.86 -5.73 -2.10
C VAL A 40 -5.86 -4.31 -2.65
N PHE A 41 -6.33 -3.34 -1.87
CA PHE A 41 -6.30 -1.92 -2.23
C PHE A 41 -5.29 -1.18 -1.35
N PHE A 42 -4.44 -0.37 -1.98
CA PHE A 42 -3.49 0.49 -1.27
C PHE A 42 -4.07 1.90 -1.12
N TYR A 43 -4.39 2.31 0.10
CA TYR A 43 -4.72 3.71 0.37
C TYR A 43 -3.44 4.54 0.55
N ALA A 44 -3.43 5.75 -0.02
CA ALA A 44 -2.29 6.67 0.06
C ALA A 44 -1.96 7.11 1.51
N GLN A 45 -2.91 6.96 2.44
CA GLN A 45 -2.79 7.28 3.87
C GLN A 45 -2.24 6.16 4.77
N GLY A 46 -1.51 5.18 4.23
CA GLY A 46 -0.67 4.28 5.04
C GLY A 46 -1.37 3.13 5.77
N ASP A 47 -2.70 3.13 5.83
CA ASP A 47 -3.47 1.99 6.36
C ASP A 47 -4.08 1.14 5.23
N LEU A 48 -3.77 -0.16 5.25
CA LEU A 48 -4.49 -1.16 4.48
C LEU A 48 -5.85 -1.39 5.16
N VAL A 49 -6.86 -0.60 4.78
CA VAL A 49 -8.22 -0.85 5.24
C VAL A 49 -8.74 -2.08 4.50
N LYS A 50 -9.12 -3.08 5.28
CA LYS A 50 -9.78 -4.33 4.86
C LYS A 50 -10.78 -4.05 3.75
N ALA A 51 -10.45 -4.48 2.53
CA ALA A 51 -11.30 -4.29 1.37
C ALA A 51 -12.33 -5.42 1.30
N CYS A 52 -13.13 -5.52 2.36
CA CYS A 52 -14.46 -6.06 2.19
C CYS A 52 -15.27 -4.92 1.54
N LEU A 53 -15.28 -4.86 0.20
CA LEU A 53 -16.50 -4.44 -0.48
C LEU A 53 -17.55 -5.41 0.01
N CYS A 54 -18.20 -5.05 1.11
CA CYS A 54 -19.32 -5.77 1.65
C CYS A 54 -20.36 -5.79 0.52
N PRO A 55 -20.64 -6.93 -0.14
CA PRO A 55 -21.87 -7.03 -0.91
C PRO A 55 -23.08 -7.08 0.03
N TYR A 56 -22.82 -7.12 1.35
CA TYR A 56 -23.80 -7.24 2.41
C TYR A 56 -23.66 -6.10 3.42
N PHE A 57 -23.65 -4.84 2.96
CA PHE A 57 -24.31 -3.80 3.77
C PHE A 57 -25.84 -4.08 3.74
N GLY A 58 -26.18 -5.27 4.22
CA GLY A 58 -27.51 -5.66 4.59
C GLY A 58 -27.83 -4.83 5.82
N ILE A 59 -28.67 -3.83 5.64
CA ILE A 59 -29.94 -3.77 6.37
C ILE A 59 -30.08 -4.91 7.40
N THR A 60 -29.73 -4.64 8.64
CA THR A 60 -30.44 -5.16 9.81
C THR A 60 -30.21 -4.15 10.93
N THR A 61 -31.20 -3.28 11.05
CA THR A 61 -31.72 -2.77 12.31
C THR A 61 -31.78 -3.87 13.37
N ALA A 62 -31.11 -3.65 14.50
CA ALA A 62 -31.60 -3.97 15.84
C ALA A 62 -30.73 -3.22 16.86
#